data_AF-A0A942V7D1-F1
#
_entry.id   AF-A0A942V7D1-F1
#
_cell.length_a   1.000
_cell.length_b   1.000
_cell.length_c   1.000
_cell.angle_alpha   90.00
_cell.angle_beta   90.00
_cell.angle_gamma   90.00
#
_symmetry.space_group_name_H-M   'P 1'
#
loop_
_entity.id
_entity.type
_entity.pdbx_description
1 polymer ?
#
loop_
_entity_poly.entity_id
_entity_poly.type
_entity_poly.pdbx_seq_one_letter_code
_entity_poly.pdbx_strand_id
1 'polypeptide(L)' 'MIIDNIDPKTVRGSVGLMLREERLARGLSFEQTTDSARIPARYLHRLERGKGYYFVFFKRLLALYGKQVNIELVDRK' A
#
# COMPACT_ATOMS: atom_id res chain seq x y z
N MET A 1 1.72 4.35 -11.57
CA MET A 1 2.03 5.52 -10.73
C MET A 1 3.43 5.97 -11.11
N ILE A 2 3.61 7.25 -11.48
CA ILE A 2 4.93 7.82 -11.78
C ILE A 2 5.30 8.71 -10.59
N ILE A 3 6.42 8.43 -9.92
CA ILE A 3 6.93 9.24 -8.81
C ILE A 3 8.22 9.90 -9.25
N ASP A 4 8.24 11.23 -9.16
CA ASP A 4 9.40 12.05 -9.49
C ASP A 4 10.29 12.23 -8.26
N ASN A 5 11.62 12.15 -8.44
CA ASN A 5 12.63 12.24 -7.37
C ASN A 5 12.38 11.22 -6.23
N ILE A 6 13.03 10.06 -6.34
CA ILE A 6 12.86 8.93 -5.42
C ILE A 6 13.46 9.27 -4.04
N ASP A 7 12.72 9.98 -3.19
CA ASP A 7 12.84 9.80 -1.74
C ASP A 7 11.99 8.59 -1.35
N PRO A 8 12.59 7.50 -0.84
CA PRO A 8 11.86 6.33 -0.36
C PRO A 8 10.75 6.67 0.64
N LYS A 9 10.83 7.79 1.38
CA LYS A 9 9.76 8.24 2.29
C LYS A 9 8.52 8.71 1.51
N THR A 10 8.70 9.49 0.45
CA THR A 10 7.60 9.98 -0.40
C THR A 10 6.90 8.81 -1.07
N VAL A 11 7.66 7.86 -1.63
CA VAL A 11 7.11 6.64 -2.25
C VAL A 11 6.27 5.84 -1.26
N ARG A 12 6.78 5.62 -0.05
CA ARG A 12 6.02 4.89 0.99
C ARG A 12 4.75 5.63 1.40
N GLY A 13 4.79 6.96 1.49
CA GLY A 13 3.64 7.80 1.77
C GLY A 13 2.54 7.64 0.72
N SER A 14 2.89 7.81 -0.56
CA SER A 14 1.95 7.68 -1.68
C SER A 14 1.35 6.28 -1.77
N VAL A 15 2.17 5.23 -1.67
CA VAL A 15 1.68 3.84 -1.67
C VAL A 15 0.74 3.58 -0.50
N GLY A 16 1.10 4.06 0.70
CA GLY A 16 0.26 3.92 1.88
C GLY A 16 -1.11 4.58 1.72
N LEU A 17 -1.12 5.81 1.20
CA LEU A 17 -2.35 6.55 0.93
C LEU A 17 -3.24 5.81 -0.08
N MET A 18 -2.67 5.38 -1.21
CA MET A 18 -3.42 4.64 -2.24
C MET A 18 -4.07 3.37 -1.69
N LEU A 19 -3.37 2.61 -0.86
CA LEU A 19 -3.93 1.39 -0.27
C LEU A 19 -5.07 1.67 0.72
N ARG A 20 -4.97 2.77 1.46
CA ARG A 20 -6.05 3.24 2.35
C ARG A 20 -7.27 3.65 1.54
N GLU A 21 -7.07 4.41 0.47
CA GLU A 21 -8.15 4.84 -0.42
C GLU A 21 -8.84 3.65 -1.07
N GLU A 22 -8.08 2.67 -1.55
CA GLU A 22 -8.62 1.43 -2.11
C GLU A 22 -9.45 0.65 -1.07
N ARG A 23 -9.00 0.58 0.19
CA ARG A 23 -9.76 -0.03 1.28
C ARG A 23 -11.11 0.67 1.47
N LEU A 24 -11.07 2.00 1.58
CA LEU A 24 -12.25 2.82 1.81
C LEU A 24 -13.23 2.77 0.64
N ALA A 25 -12.73 2.79 -0.60
CA ALA A 25 -13.54 2.68 -1.81
C ALA A 25 -14.30 1.34 -1.89
N ARG A 26 -13.76 0.29 -1.27
CA ARG A 26 -14.40 -1.03 -1.17
C ARG A 26 -15.32 -1.18 0.05
N GLY A 27 -15.43 -0.13 0.87
CA GLY A 27 -16.21 -0.18 2.11
C GLY A 27 -15.64 -1.13 3.17
N LEU A 28 -14.37 -1.54 3.05
CA LEU A 28 -13.77 -2.49 3.98
C LEU A 28 -13.38 -1.80 5.29
N SER A 29 -13.86 -2.36 6.40
CA SER A 29 -13.39 -1.94 7.71
C SER A 29 -11.92 -2.31 7.90
N PHE A 30 -11.29 -1.63 8.86
CA PHE A 30 -9.90 -1.91 9.18
C PHE A 30 -9.71 -3.37 9.64
N GLU A 31 -10.61 -3.86 10.50
CA GLU A 31 -10.62 -5.24 11.03
C GLU A 31 -10.87 -6.27 9.93
N GLN A 32 -11.88 -6.04 9.09
CA GLN A 32 -12.18 -6.92 7.96
C GLN A 32 -10.98 -7.06 7.03
N THR A 33 -10.23 -5.98 6.82
CA THR A 33 -9.03 -5.97 5.98
C THR A 33 -7.89 -6.74 6.62
N THR A 34 -7.65 -6.54 7.93
CA THR A 34 -6.60 -7.27 8.65
C THR A 34 -6.87 -8.77 8.67
N ASP A 35 -8.13 -9.16 8.83
CA ASP A 35 -8.53 -10.56 8.89
C ASP A 35 -8.47 -11.21 7.51
N SER A 36 -9.07 -10.58 6.50
CA SER A 36 -9.10 -11.10 5.13
C SER A 36 -7.72 -11.20 4.51
N ALA A 37 -6.87 -10.19 4.70
CA ALA A 37 -5.50 -10.21 4.21
C ALA A 37 -4.54 -11.00 5.11
N ARG A 38 -4.98 -11.45 6.29
CA ARG A 38 -4.13 -12.07 7.33
C ARG A 38 -2.91 -11.21 7.65
N ILE A 39 -3.15 -9.94 7.96
CA ILE A 39 -2.13 -8.94 8.28
C ILE A 39 -2.38 -8.43 9.69
N PRO A 40 -1.38 -8.47 10.60
CA PRO A 40 -1.54 -7.86 11.92
C PRO A 40 -1.90 -6.37 11.83
N ALA A 41 -2.87 -5.93 12.62
CA ALA A 41 -3.39 -4.55 12.64
C ALA A 41 -2.30 -3.46 12.66
N ARG A 42 -1.25 -3.67 13.47
CA ARG A 42 -0.09 -2.76 13.54
C ARG A 42 0.55 -2.50 12.18
N TYR A 43 0.56 -3.49 11.28
CA TYR A 43 1.16 -3.36 9.95
C TYR A 43 0.27 -2.63 8.98
N LEU A 44 -1.04 -2.93 8.97
CA LEU A 44 -1.98 -2.18 8.14
C LEU A 44 -1.93 -0.69 8.51
N HIS A 45 -1.91 -0.36 9.80
CA HIS A 45 -1.84 1.03 10.27
C HIS A 45 -0.52 1.72 9.88
N ARG A 46 0.62 1.02 9.99
CA ARG A 46 1.91 1.58 9.54
C ARG A 46 1.96 1.79 8.04
N LEU A 47 1.45 0.82 7.27
CA LEU A 47 1.40 0.84 5.83
C LEU A 47 0.56 2.00 5.32
N GLU A 48 -0.68 2.16 5.82
CA GLU A 48 -1.59 3.26 5.45
C GLU A 48 -1.05 4.65 5.85
N ARG A 49 -0.05 4.71 6.75
CA ARG A 49 0.64 5.94 7.16
C ARG A 49 2.02 6.12 6.51
N GLY A 50 2.40 5.26 5.57
CA GLY A 50 3.70 5.32 4.90
C GLY A 50 4.92 5.04 5.79
N LYS A 51 4.73 4.46 6.99
CA LYS A 51 5.79 4.21 7.99
C LYS A 51 6.54 2.89 7.79
N GLY A 52 6.61 2.41 6.56
CA GLY A 52 7.28 1.17 6.17
C GLY A 52 6.48 -0.09 6.51
N TYR A 53 6.75 -1.15 5.76
CA TYR A 53 5.97 -2.38 5.78
C TYR A 53 6.82 -3.59 5.37
N TYR A 54 6.42 -4.76 5.83
CA TYR A 54 6.97 -6.01 5.29
C TYR A 54 6.32 -6.28 3.93
N PHE A 55 7.17 -6.51 2.93
CA PHE A 55 6.74 -6.72 1.56
C PHE A 55 5.70 -7.85 1.41
N VAL A 56 5.75 -8.89 2.27
CA VAL A 56 4.77 -9.98 2.26
C VAL A 56 3.34 -9.52 2.57
N PHE A 57 3.17 -8.56 3.51
CA PHE A 57 1.84 -8.04 3.86
C PHE A 57 1.30 -7.11 2.79
N PHE A 58 2.18 -6.34 2.17
CA PHE A 58 1.84 -5.55 0.99
C PHE A 58 1.31 -6.43 -0.15
N LYS A 59 1.97 -7.55 -0.45
CA LYS A 59 1.50 -8.52 -1.44
C LYS A 59 0.11 -9.09 -1.11
N ARG A 60 -0.14 -9.43 0.16
CA ARG A 60 -1.46 -9.95 0.59
C ARG A 60 -2.57 -8.93 0.41
N LEU A 61 -2.30 -7.65 0.70
CA LEU A 61 -3.23 -6.56 0.45
C LEU A 61 -3.52 -6.38 -1.04
N LEU A 62 -2.49 -6.38 -1.88
CA LEU A 62 -2.68 -6.32 -3.33
C LEU A 62 -3.51 -7.49 -3.85
N ALA A 63 -3.27 -8.70 -3.34
CA ALA A 63 -4.05 -9.88 -3.69
C ALA A 63 -5.52 -9.75 -3.25
N LEU A 64 -5.77 -9.30 -2.00
CA LEU A 64 -7.12 -9.02 -1.51
C LEU A 64 -7.84 -7.99 -2.39
N TYR A 65 -7.11 -6.97 -2.84
CA TYR A 65 -7.65 -5.94 -3.72
C TYR A 65 -7.69 -6.36 -5.19
N GLY A 66 -7.16 -7.52 -5.57
CA GLY A 66 -7.03 -7.90 -6.98
C GLY A 66 -6.26 -6.87 -7.82
N LYS A 67 -5.27 -6.20 -7.21
CA LYS A 67 -4.44 -5.17 -7.87
C LYS A 67 -3.05 -5.71 -8.13
N GLN A 68 -2.42 -5.19 -9.19
CA GLN A 68 -1.00 -5.35 -9.45
C GLN A 68 -0.32 -3.99 -9.43
N VAL A 69 0.95 -3.97 -9.04
CA VAL A 69 1.75 -2.75 -8.98
C VAL A 69 2.91 -2.89 -9.95
N ASN A 70 2.93 -2.03 -10.95
CA ASN A 70 4.06 -1.85 -11.84
C ASN A 70 4.89 -0.66 -11.33
N ILE A 71 6.20 -0.89 -11.17
CA ILE A 71 7.18 0.13 -10.81
C ILE A 71 8.08 0.31 -12.02
N GLU A 72 8.11 1.51 -12.56
CA GLU A 72 8.88 1.85 -13.76
C GLU A 72 9.88 2.95 -13.42
N LEU A 73 11.12 2.80 -13.90
CA LEU A 73 12.14 3.85 -13.84
C LEU A 73 12.00 4.68 -15.11
N VAL A 74 11.71 5.97 -14.95
CA VAL A 74 11.55 6.91 -16.06
C VAL A 74 12.72 7.89 -16.03
N ASP A 75 13.49 7.92 -17.11
CA ASP A 75 14.56 8.90 -17.28
C ASP A 75 13.95 10.22 -17.79
N ARG A 76 14.17 11.32 -17.06
CA ARG A 76 13.73 12.65 -17.49
C ARG A 76 14.92 13.36 -18.13
N LYS A 77 14.94 13.39 -19.47
CA LYS A 77 15.81 14.30 -20.24
C LYS A 77 15.44 15.76 -19.97
#